data_AF-A0A6L7WTB9-F1
#
_entry.id   AF-A0A6L7WTB9-F1
#
_cell.length_a   1.000
_cell.length_b   1.000
_cell.length_c   1.000
_cell.angle_alpha   90.00
_cell.angle_beta   90.00
_cell.angle_gamma   90.00
#
_symmetry.space_group_name_H-M   'P 1'
#
loop_
_entity.id
_entity.type
_entity.pdbx_description
1 polymer ?
#
loop_
_entity_poly.entity_id
_entity_poly.type
_entity_poly.pdbx_seq_one_letter_code
_entity_poly.pdbx_strand_id
1 'polypeptide(L)'
;MARYVSSRDPLSRLGRRIGCRLPAACFLLACAVALSACGSRQADLPPLTEADADGILFERGSQALEEGAWSTAREYFAQIRDNYPQSPLRARSRLGIVESYEGEGTDIAYVSALSELREFLRLYPPTHELAPEAQFKVGMVYFNQMRRPERDHSETRSAIT
;
A
#
# COMPACT_ATOMS: atom_id res chain seq x y z
N MET A 1 48.32 42.70 -35.74
CA MET A 1 48.31 42.23 -37.14
C MET A 1 49.44 41.24 -37.35
N ALA A 2 49.13 40.00 -37.75
CA ALA A 2 49.99 38.94 -38.35
C ALA A 2 49.51 37.57 -37.80
N ARG A 3 48.60 36.90 -38.52
CA ARG A 3 48.86 35.80 -39.47
C ARG A 3 49.42 34.52 -38.81
N TYR A 4 48.53 33.52 -38.70
CA TYR A 4 48.64 32.17 -39.26
C TYR A 4 50.07 31.62 -39.46
N VAL A 5 50.38 30.47 -38.86
CA VAL A 5 50.70 29.23 -39.61
C VAL A 5 51.04 28.10 -38.62
N SER A 6 50.32 27.01 -38.82
CA SER A 6 50.63 25.62 -38.52
C SER A 6 52.10 25.23 -38.72
N SER A 7 52.76 24.72 -37.69
CA SER A 7 53.90 23.80 -37.83
C SER A 7 53.58 22.47 -37.15
N ARG A 8 53.53 21.42 -37.98
CA ARG A 8 53.65 20.04 -37.54
C ARG A 8 55.02 19.86 -36.91
N ASP A 9 55.11 19.03 -35.89
CA ASP A 9 56.20 18.06 -35.81
C ASP A 9 55.78 16.80 -35.04
N PRO A 10 56.35 15.65 -35.41
CA PRO A 10 55.70 14.35 -35.38
C PRO A 10 56.26 13.46 -34.28
N LEU A 11 55.46 12.45 -33.92
CA LEU A 11 55.85 11.17 -33.35
C LEU A 11 57.33 10.99 -32.97
N SER A 12 57.65 11.06 -31.67
CA SER A 12 58.56 10.09 -31.02
C SER A 12 58.90 10.53 -29.60
N ARG A 13 58.24 9.90 -28.64
CA ARG A 13 58.88 9.31 -27.45
C ARG A 13 57.82 8.55 -26.67
N LEU A 14 57.56 7.37 -27.21
CA LEU A 14 56.96 6.27 -26.49
C LEU A 14 57.83 5.98 -25.26
N GLY A 15 57.19 5.89 -24.09
CA GLY A 15 57.70 5.13 -22.97
C GLY A 15 57.95 5.93 -21.70
N ARG A 16 57.03 5.81 -20.73
CA ARG A 16 57.31 5.03 -19.52
C ARG A 16 56.07 4.87 -18.63
N ARG A 17 55.66 3.60 -18.55
CA ARG A 17 55.26 2.86 -17.34
C ARG A 17 54.00 3.35 -16.62
N ILE A 18 52.90 2.75 -17.06
CA ILE A 18 51.68 2.48 -16.29
C ILE A 18 52.10 1.78 -14.99
N GLY A 19 52.06 2.52 -13.87
CA GLY A 19 52.26 2.04 -12.51
C GLY A 19 50.93 2.09 -11.76
N CYS A 20 50.11 1.07 -11.99
CA CYS A 20 48.83 0.82 -11.36
C CYS A 20 49.01 0.65 -9.84
N ARG A 21 48.77 1.69 -9.02
CA ARG A 21 48.61 1.58 -7.55
C ARG A 21 47.76 2.73 -7.02
N LEU A 22 46.43 2.68 -7.18
CA LEU A 22 45.45 3.45 -6.40
C LEU A 22 43.96 3.02 -6.60
N PRO A 23 43.57 1.74 -6.80
CA PRO A 23 42.15 1.41 -7.07
C PRO A 23 41.33 1.04 -5.81
N ALA A 24 41.78 1.35 -4.59
CA ALA A 24 41.06 0.96 -3.36
C ALA A 24 40.42 2.15 -2.62
N ALA A 25 41.10 3.30 -2.59
CA ALA A 25 40.65 4.45 -1.80
C ALA A 25 39.43 5.15 -2.41
N CYS A 26 39.37 5.26 -3.75
CA CYS A 26 38.22 5.90 -4.43
C CYS A 26 36.94 5.06 -4.38
N PHE A 27 37.05 3.72 -4.32
CA PHE A 27 35.88 2.84 -4.29
C PHE A 27 35.23 2.80 -2.90
N LEU A 28 36.03 2.90 -1.83
CA LEU A 28 35.55 3.00 -0.45
C LEU A 28 34.85 4.34 -0.17
N LEU A 29 35.33 5.44 -0.76
CA LEU A 29 34.70 6.75 -0.60
C LEU A 29 33.34 6.83 -1.31
N ALA A 30 33.16 6.12 -2.43
CA ALA A 30 31.89 6.05 -3.15
C ALA A 30 30.83 5.24 -2.38
N CYS A 31 31.21 4.18 -1.66
CA CYS A 31 30.29 3.39 -0.84
C CYS A 31 29.78 4.15 0.39
N ALA A 32 30.58 5.05 0.97
CA ALA A 32 30.19 5.82 2.15
C ALA A 32 29.09 6.86 1.85
N VAL A 33 29.04 7.39 0.62
CA VAL A 33 28.00 8.35 0.20
C VAL A 33 26.65 7.66 -0.02
N ALA A 34 26.65 6.40 -0.47
CA ALA A 34 25.43 5.63 -0.72
C ALA A 34 24.65 5.30 0.57
N LEU A 35 25.32 5.21 1.73
CA LEU A 35 24.69 4.92 3.01
C LEU A 35 24.06 6.16 3.69
N SER A 36 24.36 7.37 3.21
CA SER A 36 23.82 8.61 3.81
C SER A 36 22.44 9.02 3.26
N ALA A 37 21.86 8.23 2.35
CA ALA A 37 20.57 8.55 1.72
C ALA A 37 19.34 7.92 2.41
N CYS A 38 19.53 7.08 3.43
CA CYS A 38 18.44 6.56 4.26
C CYS A 38 18.33 7.37 5.56
N GLY A 39 18.03 8.66 5.43
CA GLY A 39 17.68 9.54 6.56
C GLY A 39 16.25 10.01 6.38
N SER A 40 15.31 9.40 7.11
CA SER A 40 13.91 9.80 7.15
C SER A 40 13.77 11.27 7.55
N ARG A 41 13.23 12.09 6.65
CA ARG A 41 12.80 13.46 6.97
C ARG A 41 11.70 13.40 8.02
N GLN A 42 12.02 13.77 9.26
CA GLN A 42 11.01 14.09 10.25
C GLN A 42 10.45 15.47 9.90
N ALA A 43 9.25 15.51 9.33
CA ALA A 43 8.53 16.76 9.16
C ALA A 43 8.08 17.25 10.55
N ASP A 44 8.48 18.47 10.92
CA ASP A 44 7.89 19.20 12.03
C ASP A 44 6.41 19.44 11.72
N LEU A 45 5.56 18.55 12.23
CA LEU A 45 4.11 18.66 12.09
C LEU A 45 3.60 19.65 13.15
N PRO A 46 2.79 20.65 12.77
CA PRO A 46 2.09 21.52 13.72
C PRO A 46 1.21 20.68 14.67
N PRO A 47 0.74 21.23 15.81
CA PRO A 47 -0.07 20.48 16.76
C PRO A 47 -1.27 19.86 16.04
N LEU A 48 -1.22 18.53 15.87
CA LEU A 48 -2.19 17.76 15.11
C LEU A 48 -3.55 17.96 15.77
N THR A 49 -4.48 18.59 15.06
CA THR A 49 -5.88 18.55 15.49
C THR A 49 -6.42 17.13 15.28
N GLU A 50 -7.48 16.73 15.99
CA GLU A 50 -8.06 15.40 15.81
C GLU A 50 -8.48 15.13 14.35
N ALA A 51 -8.85 16.18 13.61
CA ALA A 51 -9.18 16.17 12.18
C ALA A 51 -7.96 16.05 11.25
N ASP A 52 -6.75 16.29 11.75
CA ASP A 52 -5.52 16.01 11.01
C ASP A 52 -5.08 14.55 11.26
N ALA A 53 -5.34 14.04 12.47
CA ALA A 53 -4.96 12.69 12.88
C ALA A 53 -5.80 11.60 12.18
N ASP A 54 -7.12 11.76 12.08
CA ASP A 54 -7.99 10.82 11.36
C ASP A 54 -7.67 10.78 9.86
N GLY A 55 -7.36 11.92 9.23
CA GLY A 55 -6.90 12.00 7.85
C GLY A 55 -5.59 11.24 7.61
N ILE A 56 -4.59 11.40 8.49
CA ILE A 56 -3.32 10.65 8.40
C ILE A 56 -3.56 9.14 8.57
N LEU A 57 -4.41 8.74 9.51
CA LEU A 57 -4.77 7.33 9.70
C LEU A 57 -5.46 6.77 8.46
N PHE A 58 -6.35 7.55 7.85
CA PHE A 58 -7.11 7.12 6.67
C PHE A 58 -6.19 6.93 5.46
N GLU A 59 -5.27 7.86 5.25
CA GLU A 59 -4.27 7.79 4.18
C GLU A 59 -3.38 6.56 4.34
N ARG A 60 -2.85 6.33 5.55
CA ARG A 60 -2.02 5.15 5.84
C ARG A 60 -2.79 3.83 5.68
N GLY A 61 -4.05 3.80 6.10
CA GLY A 61 -4.93 2.66 5.90
C GLY A 61 -5.17 2.38 4.42
N SER A 62 -5.38 3.43 3.63
CA SER A 62 -5.61 3.34 2.18
C SER A 62 -4.36 2.86 1.45
N GLN A 63 -3.19 3.40 1.78
CA GLN A 63 -1.91 2.92 1.25
C GLN A 63 -1.69 1.44 1.60
N ALA A 64 -1.95 1.04 2.85
CA ALA A 64 -1.83 -0.36 3.26
C ALA A 64 -2.80 -1.29 2.51
N LEU A 65 -4.00 -0.83 2.14
CA LEU A 65 -4.90 -1.58 1.26
C LEU A 65 -4.29 -1.77 -0.13
N GLU A 66 -3.75 -0.71 -0.72
CA GLU A 66 -3.12 -0.76 -2.05
C GLU A 66 -1.91 -1.69 -2.08
N GLU A 67 -1.15 -1.76 -0.99
CA GLU A 67 0.00 -2.66 -0.82
C GLU A 67 -0.41 -4.12 -0.53
N GLY A 68 -1.69 -4.40 -0.31
CA GLY A 68 -2.18 -5.72 0.09
C GLY A 68 -1.89 -6.09 1.55
N ALA A 69 -1.52 -5.11 2.38
CA ALA A 69 -1.28 -5.28 3.80
C ALA A 69 -2.59 -5.22 4.59
N TRP A 70 -3.47 -6.22 4.38
CA TRP A 70 -4.85 -6.24 4.86
C TRP A 70 -4.99 -6.03 6.37
N SER A 71 -4.16 -6.70 7.19
CA SER A 71 -4.19 -6.55 8.65
C SER A 71 -3.82 -5.14 9.08
N THR A 72 -2.73 -4.61 8.53
CA THR A 72 -2.25 -3.25 8.81
C THR A 72 -3.29 -2.20 8.41
N ALA A 73 -3.92 -2.36 7.25
CA ALA A 73 -5.01 -1.50 6.80
C ALA A 73 -6.16 -1.49 7.82
N ARG A 74 -6.60 -2.66 8.31
CA ARG A 74 -7.65 -2.73 9.33
C ARG A 74 -7.29 -2.02 10.60
N GLU A 75 -6.05 -2.14 11.06
CA GLU A 75 -5.62 -1.51 12.31
C GLU A 75 -5.73 0.02 12.22
N TYR A 76 -5.37 0.61 11.09
CA TYR A 76 -5.53 2.04 10.88
C TYR A 76 -7.01 2.46 10.79
N PHE A 77 -7.83 1.74 10.02
CA PHE A 77 -9.25 2.07 9.93
C PHE A 77 -10.03 1.80 11.21
N ALA A 78 -9.67 0.78 11.98
CA ALA A 78 -10.27 0.47 13.28
C ALA A 78 -10.00 1.58 14.29
N GLN A 79 -8.80 2.19 14.27
CA GLN A 79 -8.52 3.37 15.10
C GLN A 79 -9.47 4.52 14.77
N ILE A 80 -9.78 4.77 13.50
CA ILE A 80 -10.76 5.80 13.11
C ILE A 80 -12.16 5.43 13.60
N ARG A 81 -12.56 4.17 13.36
CA ARG A 81 -13.87 3.64 13.75
C ARG A 81 -14.16 3.80 15.24
N ASP A 82 -13.16 3.52 16.06
CA ASP A 82 -13.30 3.36 17.51
C ASP A 82 -12.98 4.66 18.27
N ASN A 83 -11.98 5.43 17.83
CA ASN A 83 -11.52 6.62 18.54
C ASN A 83 -12.14 7.94 18.02
N TYR A 84 -12.68 7.97 16.80
CA TYR A 84 -13.15 9.21 16.16
C TYR A 84 -14.64 9.13 15.76
N PRO A 85 -15.58 9.07 16.73
CA PRO A 85 -17.01 8.88 16.46
C PRO A 85 -17.66 10.00 15.63
N GLN A 86 -17.13 11.22 15.69
CA GLN A 86 -17.64 12.39 14.96
C GLN A 86 -16.92 12.64 13.61
N SER A 87 -15.89 11.85 13.30
CA SER A 87 -15.14 12.04 12.06
C SER A 87 -16.02 11.72 10.84
N PRO A 88 -15.99 12.55 9.79
CA PRO A 88 -16.66 12.24 8.52
C PRO A 88 -16.04 10.99 7.85
N LEU A 89 -14.77 10.70 8.12
CA LEU A 89 -14.05 9.54 7.58
C LEU A 89 -14.45 8.23 8.27
N ARG A 90 -15.18 8.27 9.39
CA ARG A 90 -15.57 7.08 10.13
C ARG A 90 -16.37 6.09 9.29
N ALA A 91 -17.32 6.58 8.51
CA ALA A 91 -18.15 5.74 7.65
C ALA A 91 -17.28 5.09 6.54
N ARG A 92 -16.45 5.89 5.87
CA ARG A 92 -15.53 5.39 4.83
C ARG A 92 -14.52 4.39 5.40
N SER A 93 -14.00 4.63 6.60
CA SER A 93 -13.04 3.73 7.28
C SER A 93 -13.66 2.37 7.57
N ARG A 94 -14.94 2.32 7.98
CA ARG A 94 -15.65 1.04 8.15
C ARG A 94 -15.73 0.26 6.84
N LEU A 95 -15.94 0.92 5.70
CA LEU A 95 -15.86 0.25 4.40
C LEU A 95 -14.43 -0.18 4.05
N GLY A 96 -13.40 0.58 4.43
CA GLY A 96 -12.00 0.15 4.31
C GLY A 96 -11.68 -1.12 5.12
N ILE A 97 -12.28 -1.28 6.31
CA ILE A 97 -12.20 -2.55 7.08
C ILE A 97 -12.82 -3.69 6.28
N VAL A 98 -13.99 -3.48 5.67
CA VAL A 98 -14.64 -4.49 4.81
C VAL A 98 -13.74 -4.85 3.64
N GLU A 99 -13.18 -3.86 2.94
CA GLU A 99 -12.29 -4.07 1.79
C GLU A 99 -11.05 -4.89 2.13
N SER A 100 -10.46 -4.66 3.30
CA SER A 100 -9.34 -5.49 3.75
C SER A 100 -9.72 -6.96 3.95
N TYR A 101 -10.93 -7.25 4.45
CA TYR A 101 -11.42 -8.61 4.62
C TYR A 101 -11.74 -9.24 3.26
N GLU A 102 -12.29 -8.46 2.33
CA GLU A 102 -12.50 -8.90 0.95
C GLU A 102 -11.17 -9.23 0.26
N GLY A 103 -10.13 -8.41 0.48
CA GLY A 103 -8.78 -8.60 -0.04
C GLY A 103 -8.07 -9.84 0.47
N GLU A 104 -8.36 -10.29 1.69
CA GLU A 104 -7.85 -11.57 2.21
C GLU A 104 -8.40 -12.80 1.48
N GLY A 105 -9.63 -12.72 0.98
CA GLY A 105 -10.23 -13.78 0.18
C GLY A 105 -10.48 -15.11 0.92
N THR A 106 -10.44 -15.12 2.25
CA THR A 106 -10.71 -16.33 3.04
C THR A 106 -12.17 -16.40 3.49
N ASP A 107 -12.72 -17.61 3.65
CA ASP A 107 -14.09 -17.81 4.13
C ASP A 107 -14.34 -17.11 5.48
N ILE A 108 -13.35 -17.13 6.38
CA ILE A 108 -13.40 -16.48 7.70
C ILE A 108 -13.42 -14.95 7.56
N ALA A 109 -12.59 -14.41 6.66
CA ALA A 109 -12.57 -12.97 6.39
C ALA A 109 -13.91 -12.50 5.81
N TYR A 110 -14.51 -13.25 4.89
CA TYR A 110 -15.84 -12.93 4.35
C TYR A 110 -16.94 -12.93 5.41
N VAL A 111 -16.91 -13.86 6.38
CA VAL A 111 -17.84 -13.82 7.52
C VAL A 111 -17.66 -12.54 8.35
N SER A 112 -16.41 -12.12 8.56
CA SER A 112 -16.08 -10.89 9.28
C SER A 112 -16.54 -9.64 8.50
N ALA A 113 -16.33 -9.62 7.18
CA ALA A 113 -16.81 -8.57 6.28
C ALA A 113 -18.33 -8.42 6.34
N LEU A 114 -19.08 -9.53 6.29
CA LEU A 114 -20.55 -9.51 6.42
C LEU A 114 -21.01 -8.98 7.78
N SER A 115 -20.30 -9.32 8.86
CA SER A 115 -20.60 -8.79 10.19
C SER A 115 -20.45 -7.27 10.23
N GLU A 116 -19.33 -6.74 9.70
CA GLU A 116 -19.09 -5.29 9.64
C GLU A 116 -20.08 -4.57 8.72
N LEU A 117 -20.45 -5.15 7.58
CA LEU A 117 -21.45 -4.57 6.67
C LEU A 117 -22.85 -4.52 7.29
N ARG A 118 -23.26 -5.57 8.01
CA ARG A 118 -24.54 -5.57 8.72
C ARG A 118 -24.58 -4.49 9.79
N GLU A 119 -23.49 -4.33 10.52
CA GLU A 119 -23.35 -3.26 11.51
C GLU A 119 -23.36 -1.88 10.84
N PHE A 120 -22.69 -1.74 9.70
CA PHE A 120 -22.71 -0.50 8.92
C PHE A 120 -24.14 -0.11 8.52
N LEU A 121 -24.92 -1.02 7.94
CA LEU A 121 -26.31 -0.76 7.53
C LEU A 121 -27.25 -0.50 8.72
N ARG A 122 -26.90 -1.01 9.91
CA ARG A 122 -27.63 -0.70 11.15
C ARG A 122 -27.35 0.72 11.65
N LEU A 123 -26.10 1.17 11.52
CA LEU A 123 -25.66 2.49 11.97
C LEU A 123 -25.98 3.61 10.98
N TYR A 124 -25.92 3.30 9.68
CA TYR A 124 -26.08 4.26 8.59
C TYR A 124 -27.34 3.89 7.77
N PRO A 125 -28.43 4.68 7.87
CA PRO A 125 -29.66 4.39 7.15
C PRO A 125 -29.48 4.55 5.63
N PRO A 126 -30.44 4.05 4.81
CA PRO A 126 -30.37 4.11 3.35
C PRO A 126 -30.23 5.51 2.73
N THR A 127 -30.53 6.57 3.50
CA THR A 127 -30.34 7.97 3.08
C THR A 127 -28.88 8.41 3.10
N HIS A 128 -27.99 7.64 3.73
CA HIS A 128 -26.56 7.92 3.76
C HIS A 128 -25.91 7.58 2.41
N GLU A 129 -25.01 8.44 1.93
CA GLU A 129 -24.37 8.32 0.61
C GLU A 129 -23.71 6.96 0.37
N LEU A 130 -23.05 6.42 1.40
CA LEU A 130 -22.33 5.13 1.35
C LEU A 130 -23.21 3.89 1.60
N ALA A 131 -24.49 4.04 1.96
CA ALA A 131 -25.35 2.89 2.25
C ALA A 131 -25.60 1.97 1.02
N PRO A 132 -25.81 2.50 -0.20
CA PRO A 132 -25.90 1.68 -1.41
C PRO A 132 -24.62 0.89 -1.70
N GLU A 133 -23.44 1.47 -1.45
CA GLU A 133 -22.15 0.80 -1.61
C GLU A 133 -22.02 -0.38 -0.63
N ALA A 134 -22.38 -0.17 0.64
CA ALA A 134 -22.38 -1.23 1.64
C ALA A 134 -23.34 -2.38 1.24
N GLN A 135 -24.54 -2.05 0.77
CA GLN A 135 -25.50 -3.06 0.33
C GLN A 135 -25.00 -3.85 -0.89
N PHE A 136 -24.32 -3.18 -1.82
CA PHE A 136 -23.67 -3.83 -2.96
C PHE A 136 -22.57 -4.78 -2.50
N LYS A 137 -21.70 -4.35 -1.58
CA LYS A 137 -20.64 -5.19 -0.99
C LYS A 137 -21.19 -6.43 -0.29
N VAL A 138 -22.35 -6.36 0.38
CA VAL A 138 -23.02 -7.56 0.94
C VAL A 138 -23.29 -8.60 -0.15
N GLY A 139 -23.81 -8.17 -1.30
CA GLY A 139 -24.03 -9.04 -2.45
C GLY A 139 -22.72 -9.63 -2.99
N MET A 140 -21.69 -8.81 -3.11
CA MET A 140 -20.37 -9.24 -3.60
C MET A 140 -19.69 -10.25 -2.67
N VAL A 141 -19.78 -10.05 -1.36
CA VAL A 141 -19.22 -11.01 -0.40
C VAL A 141 -19.94 -12.36 -0.50
N TYR A 142 -21.28 -12.38 -0.58
CA TYR A 142 -21.99 -13.64 -0.79
C TYR A 142 -21.65 -14.28 -2.13
N PHE A 143 -21.52 -13.49 -3.20
CA PHE A 143 -21.10 -13.96 -4.51
C PHE A 143 -19.71 -14.62 -4.45
N ASN A 144 -18.76 -13.99 -3.74
CA ASN A 144 -17.41 -14.53 -3.57
C ASN A 144 -17.38 -15.80 -2.70
N GLN A 145 -18.31 -15.94 -1.75
CA GLN A 145 -18.50 -17.17 -0.97
C GLN A 145 -19.21 -18.28 -1.76
N MET A 146 -19.88 -17.98 -2.87
CA MET A 146 -20.54 -19.01 -3.68
C MET A 146 -19.51 -19.97 -4.24
N ARG A 147 -19.68 -21.24 -3.85
CA ARG A 147 -18.85 -22.34 -4.33
C ARG A 147 -19.14 -22.58 -5.82
N ARG A 148 -18.11 -22.91 -6.60
CA ARG A 148 -18.29 -23.30 -8.01
C ARG A 148 -19.34 -24.42 -8.13
N PRO A 149 -20.21 -24.40 -9.16
CA PRO A 149 -21.26 -25.41 -9.37
C PRO A 149 -20.73 -26.84 -9.51
N GLU A 150 -19.44 -27.03 -9.81
CA GLU A 150 -18.84 -28.34 -10.03
C GLU A 150 -18.34 -29.01 -8.74
N ARG A 151 -18.54 -28.40 -7.56
CA ARG A 151 -18.19 -29.06 -6.30
C ARG A 151 -18.98 -30.36 -6.16
N ASP A 152 -18.21 -31.41 -5.93
CA ASP A 152 -18.62 -32.80 -6.09
C ASP A 152 -19.95 -33.12 -5.37
N HIS A 153 -20.97 -33.45 -6.17
CA HIS A 153 -22.26 -33.94 -5.71
C HIS A 153 -22.30 -35.47 -5.66
N SER A 154 -21.16 -36.16 -5.77
CA SER A 154 -21.06 -37.63 -5.70
C SER A 154 -21.79 -38.18 -4.49
N GLU A 155 -21.54 -37.64 -3.30
CA GLU A 155 -22.21 -38.04 -2.04
C GLU A 155 -23.72 -37.82 -2.10
N THR A 156 -24.17 -36.70 -2.69
CA THR A 156 -25.61 -36.44 -2.90
C THR A 156 -26.24 -37.40 -3.89
N ARG A 157 -25.53 -37.77 -4.98
CA ARG A 157 -25.99 -38.75 -5.98
C ARG A 157 -26.02 -40.16 -5.42
N SER A 158 -25.03 -40.54 -4.61
CA SER A 158 -24.96 -41.83 -3.93
C SER A 158 -26.06 -42.03 -2.89
N ALA A 159 -26.63 -40.96 -2.33
CA ALA A 159 -27.74 -41.08 -1.37
C ALA A 159 -29.09 -41.46 -2.00
N ILE A 160 -29.25 -41.27 -3.32
CA ILE A 160 -30.51 -41.48 -4.05
C ILE A 160 -30.48 -42.75 -4.91
N THR A 161 -29.35 -43.45 -4.96
CA THR A 161 -29.13 -44.69 -5.73
C THR A 161 -28.99 -45.86 -4.76
#